data_AF-A0A2V6X853-F1
#
_entry.id   AF-A0A2V6X853-F1
#
_cell.length_a   1.000
_cell.length_b   1.000
_cell.length_c   1.000
_cell.angle_alpha   90.00
_cell.angle_beta   90.00
_cell.angle_gamma   90.00
#
_symmetry.space_group_name_H-M   'P 1'
#
loop_
_entity.id
_entity.type
_entity.pdbx_description
1 polymer ?
#
loop_
_entity_poly.entity_id
_entity_poly.type
_entity_poly.pdbx_seq_one_letter_code
_entity_poly.pdbx_strand_id
1 'polypeptide(L)'
;MIAPDVVTPGGMAVQAWALVDGFRREGYAVEFIPTNPHFPRGLRWLRRYPYARTLLNEALYLSRLRQLRRADVAHVFSASYWSFLLGPGPAMVLARRLGKRVVLNYHSGEAEDHLARWGAFVHPWLRLADEIVVPSEYLRGIFARHGYGARVIPNVVETSRFRYRERVLLRPRLFSNRNFESYYRVDDTLEAFGLLKAPAQPAELAKAILRLIEAPALATALGARARQRVREEFGVDRMLARVQALYDRLLAEVGS
;
A
#
# COMPACT_ATOMS: atom_id res chain seq x y z
N MET A 1 0.66 9.95 -10.64
CA MET A 1 0.86 8.86 -9.66
C MET A 1 2.35 8.66 -9.44
N ILE A 2 2.83 8.68 -8.21
CA ILE A 2 4.24 8.46 -7.84
C ILE A 2 4.30 7.25 -6.92
N ALA A 3 4.97 6.17 -7.33
CA ALA A 3 5.01 4.92 -6.58
C ALA A 3 6.22 4.07 -7.00
N PRO A 4 6.63 3.06 -6.21
CA PRO A 4 7.60 2.08 -6.67
C PRO A 4 7.04 1.25 -7.84
N ASP A 5 7.91 0.89 -8.77
CA ASP A 5 7.62 -0.01 -9.89
C ASP A 5 7.55 -1.48 -9.43
N VAL A 6 6.78 -2.29 -10.15
CA VAL A 6 6.41 -3.69 -9.82
C VAL A 6 7.61 -4.64 -9.88
N VAL A 7 8.73 -4.19 -10.47
CA VAL A 7 10.00 -4.94 -10.50
C VAL A 7 10.45 -5.34 -9.10
N THR A 8 10.08 -4.56 -8.07
CA THR A 8 10.19 -4.97 -6.67
C THR A 8 8.83 -5.53 -6.23
N PRO A 9 8.73 -6.82 -5.84
CA PRO A 9 7.48 -7.39 -5.34
C PRO A 9 6.99 -6.60 -4.12
N GLY A 10 5.79 -6.03 -4.18
CA GLY A 10 5.24 -5.26 -3.07
C GLY A 10 3.79 -4.84 -3.27
N GLY A 11 3.03 -4.79 -2.17
CA GLY A 11 1.60 -4.43 -2.21
C GLY A 11 1.36 -3.03 -2.78
N MET A 12 2.23 -2.06 -2.46
CA MET A 12 2.13 -0.68 -2.96
C MET A 12 2.21 -0.59 -4.49
N ALA A 13 3.14 -1.32 -5.12
CA ALA A 13 3.34 -1.26 -6.57
C ALA A 13 2.13 -1.85 -7.31
N VAL A 14 1.60 -2.97 -6.81
CA VAL A 14 0.40 -3.63 -7.36
C VAL A 14 -0.81 -2.70 -7.25
N GLN A 15 -1.02 -2.08 -6.09
CA GLN A 15 -2.12 -1.16 -5.86
C GLN A 15 -2.02 0.11 -6.71
N ALA A 16 -0.84 0.72 -6.79
CA ALA A 16 -0.62 1.89 -7.63
C ALA A 16 -0.92 1.57 -9.10
N TRP A 17 -0.48 0.41 -9.60
CA TRP A 17 -0.79 -0.02 -10.96
C TRP A 17 -2.29 -0.26 -11.19
N ALA A 18 -2.98 -0.93 -10.25
CA ALA A 18 -4.41 -1.14 -10.36
C ALA A 18 -5.19 0.18 -10.46
N LEU A 19 -4.78 1.20 -9.70
CA LEU A 19 -5.38 2.54 -9.78
C LEU A 19 -5.01 3.25 -11.09
N VAL A 20 -3.75 3.21 -11.53
CA VAL A 20 -3.33 3.82 -12.82
C VAL A 20 -4.13 3.23 -13.98
N ASP A 21 -4.19 1.90 -14.05
CA ASP A 21 -4.87 1.16 -15.10
C ASP A 21 -6.37 1.44 -15.09
N GLY A 22 -6.99 1.43 -13.90
CA GLY A 22 -8.39 1.79 -13.71
C GLY A 22 -8.74 3.19 -14.20
N PHE A 23 -8.03 4.21 -13.72
CA PHE A 23 -8.27 5.60 -14.12
C PHE A 23 -8.02 5.85 -15.61
N ARG A 24 -7.05 5.17 -16.22
CA ARG A 24 -6.82 5.25 -17.67
C ARG A 24 -7.99 4.66 -18.46
N ARG A 25 -8.60 3.57 -17.99
CA ARG A 25 -9.81 3.01 -18.61
C ARG A 25 -11.01 3.95 -18.50
N GLU A 26 -11.10 4.72 -17.43
CA GLU A 26 -12.11 5.77 -17.25
C GLU A 26 -11.82 7.04 -18.07
N GLY A 27 -10.69 7.09 -18.80
CA GLY A 27 -10.35 8.19 -19.70
C GLY A 27 -9.50 9.30 -19.07
N TYR A 28 -9.06 9.14 -17.82
CA TYR A 28 -8.20 10.13 -17.17
C TYR A 28 -6.76 10.08 -17.69
N ALA A 29 -6.15 11.25 -17.85
CA ALA A 29 -4.74 11.39 -18.16
C ALA A 29 -3.88 11.10 -16.93
N VAL A 30 -3.41 9.86 -16.79
CA VAL A 30 -2.59 9.43 -15.65
C VAL A 30 -1.13 9.23 -16.05
N GLU A 31 -0.26 10.09 -15.53
CA GLU A 31 1.20 9.93 -15.57
C GLU A 31 1.69 9.09 -14.40
N PHE A 32 2.53 8.07 -14.68
CA PHE A 32 3.14 7.22 -13.66
C PHE A 32 4.64 7.52 -13.56
N ILE A 33 5.09 7.95 -12.38
CA ILE A 33 6.49 8.29 -12.11
C ILE A 33 7.04 7.26 -11.11
N PRO A 34 7.91 6.34 -11.54
CA PRO A 34 8.51 5.35 -10.64
C PRO A 34 9.54 5.99 -9.71
N THR A 35 9.52 5.66 -8.42
CA THR A 35 10.56 6.07 -7.45
C THR A 35 11.88 5.30 -7.61
N ASN A 36 11.84 4.18 -8.33
CA ASN A 36 12.96 3.32 -8.68
C ASN A 36 13.10 3.18 -10.21
N PRO A 37 13.42 4.26 -10.95
CA PRO A 37 13.50 4.24 -12.41
C PRO A 37 14.53 3.24 -12.95
N HIS A 38 14.22 2.66 -14.11
CA HIS A 38 15.16 1.83 -14.85
C HIS A 38 16.38 2.62 -15.33
N PHE A 39 17.57 2.03 -15.17
CA PHE A 39 18.81 2.64 -15.65
C PHE A 39 18.93 2.48 -17.17
N PRO A 40 19.42 3.51 -17.89
CA PRO A 40 19.75 3.41 -19.31
C PRO A 40 20.68 2.22 -19.58
N ARG A 41 20.56 1.58 -20.75
CA ARG A 41 21.30 0.35 -21.08
C ARG A 41 22.81 0.46 -20.82
N GLY A 42 23.43 1.59 -21.18
CA GLY A 42 24.86 1.84 -20.98
C GLY A 42 25.29 2.12 -19.52
N LEU A 43 24.35 2.39 -18.61
CA LEU A 43 24.62 2.72 -17.21
C LEU A 43 24.20 1.61 -16.23
N ARG A 44 23.76 0.45 -16.72
CA ARG A 44 23.32 -0.67 -15.87
C ARG A 44 24.42 -1.19 -14.95
N TRP A 45 25.69 -1.06 -15.34
CA TRP A 45 26.85 -1.47 -14.55
C TRP A 45 26.97 -0.72 -13.22
N LEU A 46 26.48 0.53 -13.15
CA LEU A 46 26.47 1.34 -11.93
C LEU A 46 25.61 0.75 -10.82
N ARG A 47 24.72 -0.21 -11.12
CA ARG A 47 23.94 -0.93 -10.09
C ARG A 47 24.83 -1.72 -9.12
N ARG A 48 26.08 -2.03 -9.51
CA ARG A 48 27.06 -2.73 -8.66
C ARG A 48 27.61 -1.85 -7.54
N TYR A 49 27.59 -0.52 -7.70
CA TYR A 49 28.13 0.43 -6.73
C TYR A 49 26.98 1.09 -5.96
N PRO A 50 26.81 0.81 -4.65
CA PRO A 50 25.65 1.27 -3.89
C PRO A 50 25.41 2.78 -3.95
N TYR A 51 26.46 3.60 -3.81
CA TYR A 51 26.34 5.06 -3.82
C TYR A 51 26.03 5.62 -5.22
N ALA A 52 26.76 5.18 -6.25
CA ALA A 52 26.52 5.63 -7.61
C ALA A 52 25.13 5.20 -8.11
N ARG A 53 24.67 4.02 -7.69
CA ARG A 53 23.30 3.55 -7.91
C ARG A 53 22.28 4.51 -7.29
N THR A 54 22.44 4.89 -6.03
CA THR A 54 21.51 5.81 -5.37
C THR A 54 21.50 7.18 -6.05
N LEU A 55 22.68 7.75 -6.34
CA LEU A 55 22.78 9.05 -7.01
C LEU A 55 22.13 9.05 -8.40
N LEU A 56 22.38 8.02 -9.21
CA LEU A 56 21.76 7.91 -10.53
C LEU A 56 20.25 7.68 -10.41
N ASN A 57 19.80 6.86 -9.45
CA ASN A 57 18.39 6.64 -9.19
C ASN A 57 17.67 7.95 -8.88
N GLU A 58 18.22 8.73 -7.94
CA GLU A 58 17.69 10.04 -7.55
C GLU A 58 17.71 11.03 -8.72
N ALA A 59 18.82 11.15 -9.44
CA ALA A 59 18.91 12.06 -10.59
C ALA A 59 17.84 11.74 -11.66
N LEU A 60 17.66 10.46 -12.00
CA LEU A 60 16.65 10.02 -12.95
C LEU A 60 15.24 10.28 -12.42
N TYR A 61 14.99 10.00 -11.15
CA TYR A 61 13.70 10.23 -10.50
C TYR A 61 13.32 11.71 -10.50
N LEU A 62 14.21 12.57 -9.99
CA LEU A 62 14.02 14.03 -9.94
C LEU A 62 13.79 14.64 -11.34
N SER A 63 14.48 14.12 -12.36
CA SER A 63 14.28 14.58 -13.74
C SER A 63 12.86 14.30 -14.25
N ARG A 64 12.25 13.18 -13.85
CA ARG A 64 10.89 12.79 -14.21
C ARG A 64 9.83 13.55 -13.45
N LEU A 65 10.13 14.06 -12.25
CA LEU A 65 9.20 14.92 -11.49
C LEU A 65 8.80 16.19 -12.24
N ARG A 66 9.53 16.60 -13.29
CA ARG A 66 9.12 17.68 -14.21
C ARG A 66 7.74 17.45 -14.84
N GLN A 67 7.30 16.19 -14.95
CA GLN A 67 5.97 15.82 -15.45
C GLN A 67 4.83 16.32 -14.54
N LEU A 68 5.10 16.59 -13.25
CA LEU A 68 4.11 17.15 -12.32
C LEU A 68 3.53 18.49 -12.77
N ARG A 69 4.21 19.22 -13.67
CA ARG A 69 3.70 20.50 -14.22
C ARG A 69 2.37 20.32 -14.98
N ARG A 70 2.15 19.14 -15.55
CA ARG A 70 0.95 18.80 -16.35
C ARG A 70 -0.16 18.13 -15.54
N ALA A 71 0.07 17.85 -14.26
CA ALA A 71 -0.90 17.18 -13.40
C ALA A 71 -1.62 18.21 -12.52
N ASP A 72 -2.84 17.87 -12.08
CA ASP A 72 -3.58 18.66 -11.09
C ASP A 72 -3.36 18.12 -9.67
N VAL A 73 -3.26 16.79 -9.55
CA VAL A 73 -3.05 16.08 -8.28
C VAL A 73 -1.80 15.19 -8.35
N ALA A 74 -0.93 15.33 -7.35
CA ALA A 74 0.21 14.47 -7.10
C ALA A 74 -0.16 13.43 -6.02
N HIS A 75 -0.54 12.22 -6.44
CA HIS A 75 -0.76 11.09 -5.54
C HIS A 75 0.53 10.28 -5.36
N VAL A 76 1.10 10.35 -4.15
CA VAL A 76 2.42 9.83 -3.79
C VAL A 76 2.26 8.64 -2.83
N PHE A 77 2.74 7.47 -3.24
CA PHE A 77 2.81 6.28 -2.39
C PHE A 77 4.09 6.29 -1.57
N SER A 78 3.96 6.02 -0.28
CA SER A 78 5.09 6.02 0.65
C SER A 78 5.16 4.74 1.48
N ALA A 79 6.39 4.25 1.67
CA ALA A 79 6.75 3.32 2.74
C ALA A 79 7.27 4.10 3.97
N SER A 80 7.68 3.38 5.02
CA SER A 80 8.32 3.96 6.22
C SER A 80 9.81 4.31 6.04
N TYR A 81 10.34 5.05 7.02
CA TYR A 81 11.76 5.34 7.21
C TYR A 81 12.40 6.13 6.07
N TRP A 82 13.73 5.99 5.86
CA TRP A 82 14.52 6.79 4.90
C TRP A 82 13.95 6.82 3.48
N SER A 83 13.23 5.76 3.08
CA SER A 83 12.55 5.70 1.79
C SER A 83 11.52 6.83 1.60
N PHE A 84 10.91 7.31 2.69
CA PHE A 84 10.00 8.44 2.74
C PHE A 84 10.68 9.75 2.31
N LEU A 85 11.91 9.98 2.74
CA LEU A 85 12.64 11.22 2.46
C LEU A 85 13.25 11.24 1.05
N LEU A 86 13.60 10.08 0.50
CA LEU A 86 14.20 9.97 -0.83
C LEU A 86 13.16 9.91 -1.94
N GLY A 87 12.08 9.15 -1.75
CA GLY A 87 11.00 9.06 -2.75
C GLY A 87 9.95 10.17 -2.59
N PRO A 88 9.04 10.07 -1.61
CA PRO A 88 7.95 11.02 -1.42
C PRO A 88 8.36 12.48 -1.22
N GLY A 89 9.36 12.75 -0.38
CA GLY A 89 9.75 14.11 0.01
C GLY A 89 9.94 15.07 -1.17
N PRO A 90 10.84 14.77 -2.14
CA PRO A 90 11.07 15.61 -3.31
C PRO A 90 9.83 15.81 -4.19
N ALA A 91 9.01 14.77 -4.36
CA ALA A 91 7.76 14.86 -5.12
C ALA A 91 6.76 15.79 -4.45
N MET A 92 6.59 15.68 -3.14
CA MET A 92 5.66 16.51 -2.37
C MET A 92 6.10 17.98 -2.39
N VAL A 93 7.39 18.26 -2.17
CA VAL A 93 7.91 19.63 -2.24
C VAL A 93 7.72 20.24 -3.62
N LEU A 94 8.05 19.51 -4.70
CA LEU A 94 7.89 20.03 -6.04
C LEU A 94 6.42 20.23 -6.40
N ALA A 95 5.55 19.29 -6.04
CA ALA A 95 4.10 19.41 -6.26
C ALA A 95 3.54 20.66 -5.56
N ARG A 96 3.89 20.89 -4.29
CA ARG A 96 3.48 22.09 -3.53
C ARG A 96 4.01 23.38 -4.16
N ARG A 97 5.27 23.41 -4.59
CA ARG A 97 5.85 24.58 -5.29
C ARG A 97 5.18 24.86 -6.63
N LEU A 98 4.62 23.84 -7.28
CA LEU A 98 3.87 23.95 -8.52
C LEU A 98 2.36 24.22 -8.30
N GLY A 99 1.93 24.45 -7.05
CA GLY A 99 0.52 24.70 -6.71
C GLY A 99 -0.38 23.47 -6.87
N LYS A 100 0.18 22.25 -6.88
CA LYS A 100 -0.57 21.01 -7.08
C LYS A 100 -1.06 20.44 -5.75
N ARG A 101 -2.22 19.77 -5.78
CA ARG A 101 -2.74 19.03 -4.62
C ARG A 101 -1.91 17.78 -4.36
N VAL A 102 -1.53 17.54 -3.12
CA VAL A 102 -0.68 16.42 -2.72
C VAL A 102 -1.49 15.43 -1.90
N VAL A 103 -1.67 14.23 -2.42
CA VAL A 103 -2.24 13.10 -1.69
C VAL A 103 -1.10 12.16 -1.31
N LEU A 104 -0.83 12.03 -0.02
CA LEU A 104 0.16 11.09 0.50
C LEU A 104 -0.55 9.79 0.90
N ASN A 105 -0.21 8.70 0.24
CA ASN A 105 -0.77 7.38 0.52
C ASN A 105 0.25 6.49 1.23
N TYR A 106 0.07 6.39 2.54
CA TYR A 106 1.04 5.86 3.46
C TYR A 106 0.79 4.37 3.74
N HIS A 107 1.76 3.54 3.37
CA HIS A 107 1.71 2.09 3.51
C HIS A 107 2.92 1.60 4.28
N SER A 108 2.81 1.50 5.61
CA SER A 108 3.72 0.69 6.40
C SER A 108 3.11 0.31 7.75
N GLY A 109 3.43 -0.91 8.22
CA GLY A 109 3.16 -1.36 9.58
C GLY A 109 4.08 -0.72 10.63
N GLU A 110 5.18 -0.09 10.21
CA GLU A 110 6.15 0.56 11.11
C GLU A 110 5.80 2.03 11.37
N ALA A 111 4.58 2.47 11.03
CA ALA A 111 4.15 3.86 11.15
C ALA A 111 4.32 4.42 12.57
N GLU A 112 4.03 3.60 13.58
CA GLU A 112 4.14 3.96 14.99
C GLU A 112 5.59 4.25 15.38
N ASP A 113 6.51 3.31 15.10
CA ASP A 113 7.95 3.51 15.36
C ASP A 113 8.53 4.66 14.54
N HIS A 114 8.10 4.82 13.29
CA HIS A 114 8.57 5.88 12.42
C HIS A 114 8.14 7.26 12.93
N LEU A 115 6.88 7.44 13.33
CA LEU A 115 6.40 8.73 13.85
C LEU A 115 6.92 9.02 15.26
N ALA A 116 7.03 8.00 16.12
CA ALA A 116 7.55 8.17 17.47
C ALA A 116 9.05 8.52 17.48
N ARG A 117 9.88 7.82 16.69
CA ARG A 117 11.34 7.99 16.72
C ARG A 117 11.86 9.04 15.76
N TRP A 118 11.18 9.26 14.63
CA TRP A 118 11.62 10.18 13.57
C TRP A 118 10.69 11.37 13.36
N GLY A 119 9.74 11.62 14.28
CA GLY A 119 8.73 12.66 14.16
C GLY A 119 9.30 14.01 13.72
N ALA A 120 10.37 14.50 14.35
CA ALA A 120 10.98 15.79 13.99
C ALA A 120 11.42 15.89 12.51
N PHE A 121 11.82 14.77 11.90
CA PHE A 121 12.23 14.71 10.50
C PHE A 121 11.09 14.41 9.54
N VAL A 122 9.97 13.85 10.02
CA VAL A 122 8.84 13.39 9.20
C VAL A 122 7.69 14.40 9.19
N HIS A 123 7.42 15.04 10.33
CA HIS A 123 6.34 16.02 10.50
C HIS A 123 6.36 17.15 9.47
N PRO A 124 7.51 17.77 9.13
CA PRO A 124 7.54 18.83 8.13
C PRO A 124 7.02 18.38 6.76
N TRP A 125 7.26 17.12 6.39
CA TRP A 125 6.83 16.57 5.10
C TRP A 125 5.39 16.13 5.12
N LEU A 126 4.91 15.57 6.24
CA LEU A 126 3.49 15.23 6.38
C LEU A 126 2.61 16.47 6.23
N ARG A 127 3.08 17.64 6.71
CA ARG A 127 2.39 18.93 6.53
C ARG A 127 2.34 19.41 5.07
N LEU A 128 3.14 18.83 4.17
CA LEU A 128 3.06 19.13 2.74
C LEU A 128 1.93 18.35 2.04
N ALA A 129 1.34 17.33 2.67
CA ALA A 129 0.19 16.64 2.12
C ALA A 129 -1.08 17.46 2.36
N ASP A 130 -1.87 17.68 1.31
CA ASP A 130 -3.23 18.20 1.44
C ASP A 130 -4.15 17.13 2.05
N GLU A 131 -3.95 15.85 1.70
CA GLU A 131 -4.62 14.73 2.36
C GLU A 131 -3.65 13.56 2.59
N ILE A 132 -3.75 12.93 3.76
CA ILE A 132 -3.08 11.68 4.09
C ILE A 132 -4.08 10.54 3.97
N VAL A 133 -3.73 9.53 3.18
CA VAL A 133 -4.49 8.30 2.98
C VAL A 133 -3.76 7.13 3.63
N VAL A 134 -4.50 6.29 4.33
CA VAL A 134 -3.99 5.08 4.99
C VAL A 134 -4.91 3.88 4.68
N PRO A 135 -4.40 2.65 4.68
CA PRO A 135 -5.19 1.47 4.31
C PRO A 135 -6.12 0.93 5.40
N SER A 136 -6.01 1.40 6.65
CA SER A 136 -6.78 0.87 7.77
C SER A 136 -7.06 1.88 8.87
N GLU A 137 -8.09 1.58 9.66
CA GLU A 137 -8.47 2.30 10.86
C GLU A 137 -7.37 2.32 11.93
N TYR A 138 -6.62 1.22 12.03
CA TYR A 138 -5.45 1.13 12.92
C TYR A 138 -4.42 2.21 12.61
N LEU A 139 -4.02 2.35 11.34
CA LEU A 139 -3.07 3.38 10.93
C LEU A 139 -3.65 4.79 11.07
N ARG A 140 -4.95 4.98 10.81
CA ARG A 140 -5.63 6.26 11.08
C ARG A 140 -5.49 6.64 12.56
N GLY A 141 -5.68 5.68 13.46
CA GLY A 141 -5.50 5.86 14.90
C GLY A 141 -4.08 6.31 15.27
N ILE A 142 -3.05 5.71 14.67
CA ILE A 142 -1.65 6.14 14.86
C ILE A 142 -1.47 7.59 14.42
N PHE A 143 -1.87 7.95 13.20
CA PHE A 143 -1.71 9.31 12.69
C PHE A 143 -2.46 10.35 13.54
N ALA A 144 -3.66 9.99 14.02
CA ALA A 144 -4.45 10.84 14.91
C ALA A 144 -3.74 11.12 16.24
N ARG A 145 -3.05 10.12 16.83
CA ARG A 145 -2.22 10.32 18.04
C ARG A 145 -1.09 11.32 17.84
N HIS A 146 -0.66 11.52 16.59
CA HIS A 146 0.37 12.48 16.20
C HIS A 146 -0.19 13.78 15.61
N GLY A 147 -1.50 14.03 15.73
CA GLY A 147 -2.15 15.28 15.32
C GLY A 147 -2.49 15.39 13.83
N TYR A 148 -2.51 14.27 13.10
CA TYR A 148 -2.87 14.26 11.67
C TYR A 148 -4.23 13.60 11.44
N GLY A 149 -5.08 14.27 10.66
CA GLY A 149 -6.24 13.64 10.03
C GLY A 149 -5.76 12.73 8.89
N ALA A 150 -6.21 11.48 8.90
CA ALA A 150 -5.97 10.55 7.82
C ALA A 150 -7.28 9.91 7.35
N ARG A 151 -7.40 9.70 6.05
CA ARG A 151 -8.55 9.02 5.43
C ARG A 151 -8.24 7.56 5.18
N VAL A 152 -9.18 6.70 5.57
CA VAL A 152 -9.05 5.27 5.28
C VAL A 152 -9.52 4.97 3.87
N ILE A 153 -8.59 4.58 3.00
CA ILE A 153 -8.88 3.96 1.70
C ILE A 153 -8.18 2.60 1.69
N PRO A 154 -8.93 1.49 1.81
CA PRO A 154 -8.37 0.15 1.85
C PRO A 154 -7.52 -0.19 0.62
N ASN A 155 -6.68 -1.21 0.77
CA ASN A 155 -5.92 -1.74 -0.34
C ASN A 155 -6.85 -2.34 -1.41
N VAL A 156 -6.49 -2.10 -2.66
CA VAL A 156 -7.21 -2.63 -3.83
C VAL A 156 -6.98 -4.13 -3.94
N VAL A 157 -8.06 -4.88 -4.15
CA VAL A 157 -8.01 -6.30 -4.54
C VAL A 157 -8.57 -6.44 -5.94
N GLU A 158 -7.72 -6.82 -6.89
CA GLU A 158 -8.12 -7.11 -8.27
C GLU A 158 -8.77 -8.49 -8.35
N THR A 159 -10.07 -8.53 -8.05
CA THR A 159 -10.85 -9.76 -7.93
C THR A 159 -10.87 -10.60 -9.21
N SER A 160 -10.73 -9.96 -10.39
CA SER A 160 -10.63 -10.63 -11.70
C SER A 160 -9.40 -11.53 -11.84
N ARG A 161 -8.29 -11.22 -11.13
CA ARG A 161 -7.08 -12.07 -11.12
C ARG A 161 -7.25 -13.35 -10.30
N PHE A 162 -8.25 -13.39 -9.42
CA PHE A 162 -8.50 -14.54 -8.55
C PHE A 162 -9.67 -15.37 -9.09
N ARG A 163 -9.34 -16.41 -9.87
CA ARG A 163 -10.35 -17.38 -10.32
C ARG A 163 -10.84 -18.22 -9.14
N TYR A 164 -12.10 -18.03 -8.77
CA TYR A 164 -12.73 -18.89 -7.76
C TYR A 164 -12.92 -20.30 -8.33
N ARG A 165 -12.55 -21.30 -7.53
CA ARG A 165 -12.84 -22.71 -7.78
C ARG A 165 -13.53 -23.28 -6.56
N GLU A 166 -14.79 -23.67 -6.73
CA GLU A 166 -15.53 -24.38 -5.69
C GLU A 166 -14.86 -25.73 -5.41
N ARG A 167 -14.82 -26.10 -4.13
CA ARG A 167 -14.19 -27.34 -3.68
C ARG A 167 -15.28 -28.25 -3.14
N VAL A 168 -15.42 -29.42 -3.76
CA VAL A 168 -16.39 -30.46 -3.31
C VAL A 168 -15.96 -31.05 -1.96
N LEU A 169 -14.65 -31.21 -1.74
CA LEU A 169 -14.07 -31.65 -0.47
C LEU A 169 -13.02 -30.65 0.01
N LEU A 170 -13.20 -30.12 1.22
CA LEU A 170 -12.20 -29.28 1.87
C LEU A 170 -11.13 -30.19 2.47
N ARG A 171 -9.90 -30.13 1.94
CA ARG A 171 -8.73 -30.75 2.55
C ARG A 171 -8.13 -29.80 3.60
N PRO A 172 -7.67 -30.28 4.76
CA PRO A 172 -7.08 -29.46 5.81
C PRO A 172 -5.68 -28.99 5.41
N ARG A 173 -5.62 -28.04 4.47
CA ARG A 173 -4.38 -27.40 4.02
C ARG A 173 -4.37 -25.97 4.53
N LEU A 174 -3.42 -25.68 5.41
CA LEU A 174 -3.17 -24.33 5.89
C LEU A 174 -2.16 -23.65 4.96
N PHE A 175 -2.41 -22.38 4.67
CA PHE A 175 -1.58 -21.59 3.77
C PHE A 175 -1.35 -20.22 4.39
N SER A 176 -0.08 -19.85 4.54
CA SER A 176 0.34 -18.50 4.95
C SER A 176 1.16 -17.89 3.83
N ASN A 177 0.79 -16.66 3.44
CA ASN A 177 1.50 -15.90 2.41
C ASN A 177 1.92 -14.56 3.01
N ARG A 178 3.02 -14.59 3.77
CA ARG A 178 3.64 -13.44 4.43
C ARG A 178 5.16 -13.55 4.30
N ASN A 179 5.83 -12.40 4.32
CA ASN A 179 7.28 -12.35 4.44
C ASN A 179 7.71 -12.75 5.86
N PHE A 180 8.93 -13.25 6.02
CA PHE A 180 9.51 -13.66 7.31
C PHE A 180 10.06 -12.48 8.13
N GLU A 181 9.33 -11.37 8.16
CA GLU A 181 9.67 -10.23 9.02
C GLU A 181 9.07 -10.43 10.41
N SER A 182 9.80 -10.03 11.45
CA SER A 182 9.41 -10.24 12.86
C SER A 182 8.02 -9.65 13.18
N TYR A 183 7.68 -8.49 12.63
CA TYR A 183 6.40 -7.83 12.88
C TYR A 183 5.19 -8.53 12.22
N TYR A 184 5.40 -9.44 11.26
CA TYR A 184 4.31 -10.27 10.71
C TYR A 184 3.95 -11.46 11.60
N ARG A 185 4.74 -11.70 12.65
CA ARG A 185 4.52 -12.76 13.63
C ARG A 185 4.24 -14.13 13.01
N VAL A 186 5.05 -14.50 12.01
CA VAL A 186 4.92 -15.80 11.33
C VAL A 186 5.19 -16.95 12.31
N ASP A 187 5.99 -16.71 13.35
CA ASP A 187 6.16 -17.57 14.53
C ASP A 187 4.82 -17.95 15.17
N ASP A 188 3.87 -17.03 15.37
CA ASP A 188 2.54 -17.37 15.91
C ASP A 188 1.80 -18.38 15.02
N THR A 189 1.95 -18.25 13.70
CA THR A 189 1.31 -19.17 12.74
C THR A 189 1.96 -20.55 12.80
N LEU A 190 3.28 -20.60 12.92
CA LEU A 190 4.04 -21.86 13.05
C LEU A 190 3.81 -22.52 14.41
N GLU A 191 3.73 -21.74 15.47
CA GLU A 191 3.44 -22.21 16.82
C GLU A 191 2.00 -22.71 16.92
N ALA A 192 1.02 -22.00 16.33
CA ALA A 192 -0.35 -22.49 16.20
C ALA A 192 -0.43 -23.82 15.44
N PHE A 193 0.38 -23.99 14.40
CA PHE A 193 0.51 -25.27 13.70
C PHE A 193 1.16 -26.35 14.58
N GLY A 194 2.19 -26.01 15.34
CA GLY A 194 2.83 -26.90 16.32
C GLY A 194 1.89 -27.29 17.47
N LEU A 195 1.03 -26.37 17.90
CA LEU A 195 0.02 -26.56 18.95
C LEU A 195 -1.14 -27.44 18.55
N LEU A 196 -1.34 -27.71 17.25
CA LEU A 196 -2.13 -28.86 16.82
C LEU A 196 -1.57 -30.20 17.38
N LYS A 197 -0.41 -30.17 18.06
CA LYS A 197 0.20 -31.24 18.87
C LYS A 197 0.54 -30.88 20.36
N ALA A 198 -0.01 -29.79 20.95
CA ALA A 198 0.05 -29.35 22.38
C ALA A 198 1.18 -28.34 22.82
N PRO A 199 1.12 -27.69 24.03
CA PRO A 199 0.66 -26.31 24.32
C PRO A 199 1.79 -25.28 24.65
N ALA A 200 1.66 -23.99 24.30
CA ALA A 200 1.08 -22.96 25.18
C ALA A 200 0.68 -21.64 24.45
N GLN A 201 -0.62 -21.29 24.44
CA GLN A 201 -1.25 -20.01 24.03
C GLN A 201 -1.39 -19.58 22.54
N PRO A 202 -1.07 -20.43 21.56
CA PRO A 202 -1.78 -20.48 20.28
C PRO A 202 -3.11 -21.25 20.29
N ALA A 203 -3.63 -21.56 21.49
CA ALA A 203 -4.77 -22.46 21.67
C ALA A 203 -6.05 -21.95 21.02
N GLU A 204 -6.34 -20.64 21.06
CA GLU A 204 -7.55 -20.09 20.44
C GLU A 204 -7.47 -20.07 18.91
N LEU A 205 -6.29 -19.79 18.35
CA LEU A 205 -6.06 -19.90 16.91
C LEU A 205 -6.15 -21.36 16.45
N ALA A 206 -5.53 -22.28 17.19
CA ALA A 206 -5.63 -23.72 16.93
C ALA A 206 -7.07 -24.24 17.05
N LYS A 207 -7.82 -23.84 18.09
CA LYS A 207 -9.26 -24.16 18.23
C LYS A 207 -10.09 -23.61 17.09
N ALA A 208 -9.85 -22.36 16.67
CA ALA A 208 -10.55 -21.76 15.54
C ALA A 208 -10.24 -22.51 14.23
N ILE A 209 -8.98 -22.91 14.02
CA ILE A 209 -8.56 -23.73 12.87
C ILE A 209 -9.24 -25.10 12.91
N LEU A 210 -9.21 -25.80 14.05
CA LEU A 210 -9.83 -27.12 14.23
C LEU A 210 -11.34 -27.05 13.96
N ARG A 211 -12.03 -26.04 14.51
CA ARG A 211 -13.45 -25.81 14.25
C ARG A 211 -13.77 -25.68 12.76
N LEU A 212 -12.91 -25.03 11.98
CA LEU A 212 -13.10 -24.87 10.53
C LEU A 212 -12.79 -26.16 9.76
N ILE A 213 -11.87 -27.00 10.27
CA ILE A 213 -11.57 -28.32 9.70
C ILE A 213 -12.73 -29.29 9.97
N GLU A 214 -13.28 -29.28 11.18
CA GLU A 214 -14.34 -30.17 11.63
C GLU A 214 -15.73 -29.79 11.08
N ALA A 215 -15.94 -28.53 10.69
CA ALA A 215 -17.21 -28.04 10.14
C ALA A 215 -17.06 -27.48 8.70
N PRO A 216 -17.00 -28.34 7.65
CA PRO A 216 -16.84 -27.90 6.27
C PRO A 216 -17.90 -26.92 5.77
N ALA A 217 -19.16 -27.08 6.21
CA ALA A 217 -20.25 -26.17 5.85
C ALA A 217 -20.01 -24.74 6.39
N LEU A 218 -19.46 -24.62 7.61
CA LEU A 218 -19.09 -23.34 8.19
C LEU A 218 -17.94 -22.68 7.40
N ALA A 219 -16.91 -23.45 7.04
CA ALA A 219 -15.80 -22.96 6.23
C ALA A 219 -16.27 -22.48 4.84
N THR A 220 -17.20 -23.20 4.19
CA THR A 220 -17.80 -22.79 2.92
C THR A 220 -18.61 -21.50 3.06
N ALA A 221 -19.46 -21.40 4.10
CA ALA A 221 -20.27 -20.21 4.35
C ALA A 221 -19.41 -18.97 4.64
N LEU A 222 -18.39 -19.11 5.50
CA LEU A 222 -17.45 -18.02 5.80
C LEU A 222 -16.67 -17.61 4.54
N GLY A 223 -16.21 -18.57 3.74
CA GLY A 223 -15.55 -18.29 2.47
C GLY A 223 -16.44 -17.55 1.48
N ALA A 224 -17.73 -17.88 1.40
CA ALA A 224 -18.70 -17.18 0.55
C ALA A 224 -18.91 -15.73 1.00
N ARG A 225 -19.15 -15.51 2.31
CA ARG A 225 -19.30 -14.17 2.89
C ARG A 225 -18.03 -13.33 2.72
N ALA A 226 -16.85 -13.91 2.94
CA ALA A 226 -15.58 -13.21 2.75
C ALA A 226 -15.38 -12.77 1.30
N ARG A 227 -15.71 -13.62 0.30
CA ARG A 227 -15.64 -13.23 -1.12
C ARG A 227 -16.59 -12.09 -1.46
N GLN A 228 -17.83 -12.15 -0.96
CA GLN A 228 -18.81 -11.09 -1.15
C GLN A 228 -18.29 -9.77 -0.57
N ARG A 229 -17.84 -9.80 0.68
CA ARG A 229 -17.24 -8.66 1.36
C ARG A 229 -16.05 -8.08 0.58
N VAL A 230 -15.13 -8.92 0.09
CA VAL A 230 -13.98 -8.46 -0.72
C VAL A 230 -14.44 -7.72 -1.97
N ARG A 231 -15.45 -8.23 -2.68
CA ARG A 231 -15.99 -7.58 -3.88
C ARG A 231 -16.63 -6.24 -3.57
N GLU A 232 -17.40 -6.16 -2.49
CA GLU A 232 -18.16 -4.97 -2.09
C GLU A 232 -17.27 -3.87 -1.47
N GLU A 233 -16.28 -4.26 -0.66
CA GLU A 233 -15.49 -3.31 0.15
C GLU A 233 -14.10 -3.02 -0.43
N PHE A 234 -13.50 -3.93 -1.20
CA PHE A 234 -12.08 -3.86 -1.60
C PHE A 234 -11.86 -3.98 -3.12
N GLY A 235 -12.93 -4.14 -3.91
CA GLY A 235 -12.84 -4.23 -5.37
C GLY A 235 -12.26 -2.98 -6.02
N VAL A 236 -11.65 -3.15 -7.20
CA VAL A 236 -10.99 -2.08 -7.97
C VAL A 236 -11.92 -0.89 -8.20
N ASP A 237 -13.11 -1.12 -8.75
CA ASP A 237 -14.07 -0.06 -9.08
C ASP A 237 -14.47 0.77 -7.84
N ARG A 238 -14.65 0.10 -6.70
CA ARG A 238 -14.98 0.77 -5.43
C ARG A 238 -13.81 1.63 -4.94
N MET A 239 -12.58 1.15 -5.10
CA MET A 239 -11.40 1.91 -4.70
C MET A 239 -11.14 3.08 -5.64
N LEU A 240 -11.33 2.91 -6.96
CA LEU A 240 -11.27 4.00 -7.94
C LEU A 240 -12.26 5.10 -7.57
N ALA A 241 -13.54 4.75 -7.33
CA ALA A 241 -14.56 5.72 -6.94
C ALA A 241 -14.20 6.48 -5.64
N ARG A 242 -13.61 5.79 -4.65
CA ARG A 242 -13.16 6.44 -3.40
C ARG A 242 -12.00 7.42 -3.62
N VAL A 243 -11.03 7.04 -4.45
CA VAL A 243 -9.87 7.88 -4.77
C VAL A 243 -10.31 9.06 -5.66
N GLN A 244 -11.22 8.84 -6.61
CA GLN A 244 -11.81 9.87 -7.44
C GLN A 244 -12.56 10.91 -6.60
N ALA A 245 -13.46 10.48 -5.71
CA ALA A 245 -14.19 11.38 -4.82
C ALA A 245 -13.25 12.19 -3.91
N LEU A 246 -12.09 11.62 -3.53
CA LEU A 246 -11.04 12.36 -2.83
C LEU A 246 -10.43 13.45 -3.74
N TYR A 247 -10.11 13.14 -4.99
CA TYR A 247 -9.57 14.12 -5.93
C TYR A 247 -10.56 15.25 -6.23
N ASP A 248 -11.82 14.92 -6.51
CA ASP A 248 -12.86 15.90 -6.83
C ASP A 248 -13.03 16.92 -5.70
N ARG A 249 -13.04 16.44 -4.45
CA ARG A 249 -13.08 17.31 -3.26
C ARG A 249 -11.86 18.23 -3.17
N LEU A 250 -10.66 17.69 -3.32
CA LEU A 250 -9.42 18.49 -3.22
C LEU A 250 -9.31 19.55 -4.33
N LEU A 251 -9.84 19.24 -5.52
CA LEU A 251 -9.87 20.18 -6.64
C LEU A 251 -10.96 21.24 -6.48
N ALA A 252 -12.11 20.89 -5.88
CA ALA A 252 -13.18 21.85 -5.59
C ALA A 252 -12.75 22.93 -4.58
N GLU A 253 -11.95 22.58 -3.58
CA GLU A 253 -11.41 23.51 -2.57
C GLU A 253 -10.45 24.59 -3.15
N VAL A 254 -10.05 24.49 -4.41
CA VAL A 254 -9.23 25.51 -5.09
C VAL A 254 -10.10 26.59 -5.77
N GLY A 255 -11.36 26.26 -6.07
CA GLY A 255 -12.29 27.15 -6.76
C GLY A 255 -13.11 28.06 -5.84
N SER A 256 -12.90 27.97 -4.52
CA SER A 256 -13.54 28.76 -3.46
C SER A 256 -12.55 29.70 -2.79
#